data_AF-A0A7V1LSR6-F1
#
_entry.id   AF-A0A7V1LSR6-F1
#
_cell.length_a   1.000
_cell.length_b   1.000
_cell.length_c   1.000
_cell.angle_alpha   90.00
_cell.angle_beta   90.00
_cell.angle_gamma   90.00
#
_symmetry.space_group_name_H-M   'P 1'
#
loop_
_entity.id
_entity.type
_entity.pdbx_description
1 polymer ?
#
loop_
_entity_poly.entity_id
_entity_poly.type
_entity_poly.pdbx_seq_one_letter_code
_entity_poly.pdbx_strand_id
1 'polypeptide(L)'
;MCGIIGTIGNIPSKTEFEKARDLLSHRGPDDAGLHYDKDSEVALGHRRLSIIDLSKAGHQPMCSADKRYTIIFNGEIYNYLELKEQLKNKYTFT
;
A
#
# COMPACT_ATOMS: atom_id res chain seq x y z
N MET A 1 7.87 -9.60 -6.67
CA MET A 1 6.89 -8.51 -6.89
C MET A 1 5.87 -8.54 -5.76
N CYS A 2 5.56 -7.40 -5.13
CA CYS A 2 4.58 -7.27 -4.03
C CYS A 2 3.23 -7.97 -4.30
N GLY A 3 2.49 -8.30 -3.24
CA GLY A 3 1.10 -8.76 -3.30
C GLY A 3 0.12 -7.68 -2.84
N ILE A 4 -1.03 -7.58 -3.50
CA ILE A 4 -2.14 -6.69 -3.11
C ILE A 4 -3.46 -7.46 -3.06
N ILE A 5 -4.34 -7.08 -2.14
CA ILE A 5 -5.70 -7.59 -2.00
C ILE A 5 -6.62 -6.45 -1.55
N GLY A 6 -7.87 -6.43 -2.02
CA GLY A 6 -8.82 -5.42 -1.61
C GLY A 6 -10.27 -5.89 -1.73
N THR A 7 -11.14 -5.38 -0.85
CA THR A 7 -12.59 -5.62 -0.85
C THR A 7 -13.34 -4.31 -0.57
N ILE A 8 -14.49 -4.12 -1.23
CA ILE A 8 -15.39 -2.98 -1.04
C ILE A 8 -16.82 -3.55 -0.85
N GLY A 9 -17.59 -2.99 0.09
CA GLY A 9 -18.92 -3.47 0.47
C GLY A 9 -18.84 -4.51 1.58
N ASN A 10 -19.29 -5.74 1.33
CA ASN A 10 -19.26 -6.80 2.34
C ASN A 10 -17.82 -7.26 2.64
N ILE A 11 -17.13 -6.54 3.51
CA ILE A 11 -15.76 -6.85 3.91
C ILE A 11 -15.75 -7.99 4.93
N PRO A 12 -14.84 -8.97 4.80
CA PRO A 12 -14.70 -10.04 5.78
C PRO A 12 -14.19 -9.47 7.11
N SER A 13 -14.21 -10.27 8.18
CA SER A 13 -13.62 -9.80 9.44
C SER A 13 -12.14 -9.44 9.25
N LYS A 14 -11.65 -8.48 10.04
CA LYS A 14 -10.25 -8.04 9.98
C LYS A 14 -9.27 -9.22 10.03
N THR A 15 -9.51 -10.20 10.90
CA THR A 15 -8.66 -11.39 11.05
C THR A 15 -8.70 -12.31 9.82
N GLU A 16 -9.87 -12.51 9.20
CA GLU A 16 -9.96 -13.28 7.96
C GLU A 16 -9.25 -12.56 6.81
N PHE A 17 -9.39 -11.25 6.72
CA PHE A 17 -8.72 -10.45 5.72
C PHE A 17 -7.19 -10.48 5.89
N GLU A 18 -6.70 -10.39 7.13
CA GLU A 18 -5.27 -10.51 7.45
C GLU A 18 -4.71 -11.86 7.01
N LYS A 19 -5.41 -12.96 7.31
CA LYS A 19 -5.03 -14.31 6.84
C LYS A 19 -5.01 -14.39 5.31
N ALA A 20 -6.03 -13.84 4.65
CA ALA A 20 -6.11 -13.82 3.18
C ALA A 20 -4.96 -13.03 2.55
N ARG A 21 -4.61 -11.87 3.11
CA ARG A 21 -3.42 -11.10 2.69
C ARG A 21 -2.14 -11.92 2.85
N ASP A 22 -1.97 -12.63 3.96
CA ASP A 22 -0.71 -13.32 4.27
C ASP A 22 -0.48 -14.60 3.42
N LEU A 23 -1.50 -15.09 2.72
CA LEU A 23 -1.33 -16.06 1.61
C LEU A 23 -0.44 -15.49 0.48
N LEU A 24 -0.37 -14.17 0.34
CA LEU A 24 0.50 -13.48 -0.62
C LEU A 24 1.92 -13.23 -0.09
N SER A 25 2.31 -13.77 1.07
CA SER A 25 3.64 -13.56 1.67
C SER A 25 4.80 -13.94 0.74
N HIS A 26 4.64 -14.98 -0.08
CA HIS A 26 5.62 -15.39 -1.09
C HIS A 26 5.90 -14.31 -2.15
N ARG A 27 4.98 -13.38 -2.38
CA ARG A 27 5.14 -12.23 -3.29
C ARG A 27 5.91 -11.08 -2.64
N GLY A 28 5.69 -10.87 -1.35
CA GLY A 28 6.26 -9.79 -0.57
C GLY A 28 6.62 -10.24 0.85
N PRO A 29 7.83 -10.79 1.05
CA PRO A 29 8.24 -11.34 2.34
C PRO A 29 8.69 -10.27 3.36
N ASP A 30 9.02 -9.06 2.91
CA ASP A 30 9.78 -8.10 3.73
C ASP A 30 8.91 -7.28 4.69
N ASP A 31 7.67 -6.96 4.29
CA ASP A 31 6.76 -6.15 5.09
C ASP A 31 5.28 -6.46 4.74
N ALA A 32 4.37 -6.11 5.65
CA ALA A 32 2.94 -6.33 5.50
C ALA A 32 2.15 -5.18 6.11
N GLY A 33 1.08 -4.78 5.42
CA GLY A 33 0.20 -3.72 5.92
C GLY A 33 -1.27 -3.96 5.60
N LEU A 34 -2.10 -3.15 6.25
CA LEU A 34 -3.55 -3.21 6.14
C LEU A 34 -4.15 -1.82 6.36
N HIS A 35 -5.13 -1.47 5.53
CA HIS A 35 -6.13 -0.47 5.80
C HIS A 35 -7.48 -1.19 5.90
N TYR A 36 -8.20 -1.02 6.99
CA TYR A 36 -9.48 -1.68 7.23
C TYR A 36 -10.43 -0.64 7.81
N ASP A 37 -11.40 -0.22 7.01
CA ASP A 37 -12.43 0.75 7.34
C ASP A 37 -13.80 0.05 7.28
N LYS A 38 -14.42 -0.10 8.45
CA LYS A 38 -15.72 -0.76 8.57
C LYS A 38 -16.87 0.16 8.17
N ASP A 39 -16.73 1.47 8.37
CA ASP A 39 -17.80 2.43 8.13
C ASP A 39 -17.97 2.66 6.62
N SER A 40 -16.85 2.78 5.92
CA SER A 40 -16.83 2.86 4.45
C SER A 40 -16.90 1.51 3.76
N GLU A 41 -16.89 0.40 4.52
CA GLU A 41 -16.92 -0.95 3.98
C GLU A 41 -15.73 -1.22 3.01
N VAL A 42 -14.51 -0.84 3.39
CA VAL A 42 -13.30 -1.01 2.57
C VAL A 42 -12.19 -1.71 3.37
N ALA A 43 -11.57 -2.71 2.76
CA ALA A 43 -10.32 -3.30 3.27
C ALA A 43 -9.28 -3.41 2.14
N LEU A 44 -8.05 -3.00 2.42
CA LEU A 44 -6.91 -2.99 1.50
C LEU A 44 -5.70 -3.62 2.20
N GLY A 45 -5.12 -4.67 1.62
CA GLY A 45 -3.97 -5.39 2.17
C GLY A 45 -2.78 -5.37 1.22
N HIS A 46 -1.58 -5.31 1.78
CA HIS A 46 -0.33 -5.30 1.03
C HIS A 46 0.71 -6.25 1.63
N ARG A 47 1.45 -6.94 0.76
CA ARG A 47 2.66 -7.71 1.08
C ARG A 47 3.79 -7.14 0.25
N ARG A 48 4.84 -6.63 0.90
CA ARG A 48 5.88 -5.85 0.25
C ARG A 48 7.12 -6.69 -0.05
N LEU A 49 7.60 -6.57 -1.28
CA LEU A 49 8.99 -6.87 -1.63
C LEU A 49 9.69 -5.52 -1.82
N SER A 50 10.73 -5.29 -1.05
CA SER A 50 11.44 -4.02 -0.96
C SER A 50 12.53 -3.97 -2.04
N ILE A 51 12.30 -3.16 -3.09
CA ILE A 51 13.24 -3.00 -4.21
C ILE A 51 13.74 -1.56 -4.27
N ILE A 52 12.81 -0.60 -4.39
CA ILE A 52 13.09 0.84 -4.37
C ILE A 52 12.60 1.39 -3.03
N ASP A 53 13.46 2.18 -2.38
CA ASP A 53 13.32 2.67 -1.00
C ASP A 53 13.16 1.52 0.01
N LEU A 54 14.27 1.08 0.59
CA LEU A 54 14.30 -0.01 1.56
C LEU A 54 13.89 0.45 2.98
N SER A 55 13.55 1.73 3.16
CA SER A 55 13.19 2.28 4.47
C SER A 55 11.74 1.97 4.84
N LYS A 56 11.38 2.29 6.09
CA LYS A 56 9.99 2.22 6.58
C LYS A 56 9.06 3.20 5.87
N ALA A 57 9.59 4.23 5.20
CA ALA A 57 8.77 5.18 4.45
C ALA A 57 8.08 4.51 3.24
N GLY A 58 8.66 3.42 2.74
CA GLY A 58 8.08 2.61 1.66
C GLY A 58 6.94 1.67 2.10
N HIS A 59 6.56 1.64 3.38
CA HIS A 59 5.45 0.84 3.90
C HIS A 59 4.14 1.13 3.17
N GLN A 60 3.33 0.10 2.95
CA GLN A 60 2.01 0.21 2.31
C GLN A 60 0.95 -0.57 3.09
N PRO A 61 -0.33 -0.16 3.11
CA PRO A 61 -0.92 0.96 2.34
C PRO A 61 -0.39 2.35 2.73
N MET A 62 -0.26 3.24 1.74
CA MET A 62 0.14 4.63 1.97
C MET A 62 -1.10 5.51 2.09
N CYS A 63 -1.11 6.41 3.07
CA CYS A 63 -2.18 7.39 3.24
C CYS A 63 -1.70 8.79 2.83
N SER A 64 -2.57 9.58 2.21
CA SER A 64 -2.31 10.99 1.98
C SER A 64 -2.22 11.75 3.32
N ALA A 65 -1.57 12.92 3.32
CA ALA A 65 -1.36 13.70 4.54
C ALA A 65 -2.67 14.12 5.23
N ASP A 66 -3.72 14.38 4.45
CA ASP A 66 -5.08 14.68 4.92
C ASP A 66 -5.93 13.42 5.21
N LYS A 67 -5.34 12.22 5.04
CA LYS A 67 -5.98 10.90 5.20
C LYS A 67 -7.19 10.65 4.29
N ARG A 68 -7.41 11.51 3.29
CA ARG A 68 -8.52 11.36 2.33
C ARG A 68 -8.31 10.19 1.37
N TYR A 69 -7.06 9.88 1.04
CA TYR A 69 -6.71 8.84 0.08
C TYR A 69 -5.83 7.78 0.74
N THR A 70 -6.11 6.53 0.41
CA THR A 70 -5.25 5.39 0.73
C THR A 70 -4.95 4.62 -0.54
N ILE A 71 -3.68 4.27 -0.75
CA ILE A 71 -3.22 3.54 -1.94
C ILE A 71 -2.46 2.28 -1.54
N ILE A 72 -2.71 1.21 -2.30
CA ILE A 72 -1.87 0.02 -2.40
C ILE A 72 -1.39 -0.12 -3.84
N PHE A 73 -0.15 -0.50 -4.03
CA PHE A 73 0.50 -0.54 -5.34
C PHE A 73 1.46 -1.72 -5.44
N ASN A 74 1.36 -2.44 -6.57
CA ASN A 74 2.34 -3.42 -7.00
C ASN A 74 2.79 -3.10 -8.42
N GLY A 75 4.05 -2.69 -8.56
CA GLY A 75 4.70 -2.36 -9.82
C GLY A 75 5.82 -1.36 -9.58
N GLU A 76 6.38 -0.83 -10.66
CA GLU A 76 7.47 0.14 -10.62
C GLU A 76 7.11 1.33 -11.51
N ILE A 77 7.16 2.55 -10.95
CA ILE A 77 7.04 3.78 -11.73
C ILE A 77 8.43 4.14 -12.20
N TYR A 78 8.79 3.72 -13.42
CA TYR A 78 10.17 3.86 -13.91
C TYR A 78 10.67 5.31 -13.98
N ASN A 79 9.77 6.26 -14.26
CA ASN A 79 10.08 7.69 -14.35
C ASN A 79 9.79 8.47 -13.06
N TYR A 80 9.87 7.82 -11.88
CA TYR A 80 9.52 8.47 -10.61
C TYR A 80 10.46 9.64 -10.25
N LEU A 81 11.70 9.64 -10.74
CA LEU A 81 12.65 10.73 -10.50
C LEU A 81 12.26 11.99 -11.28
N GLU A 82 11.86 11.83 -12.54
CA GLU A 82 11.36 12.91 -13.39
C GLU A 82 10.04 13.46 -12.86
N LEU A 83 9.14 12.57 -12.43
CA LEU A 83 7.88 12.97 -11.79
C LEU A 83 8.13 13.73 -10.48
N LYS A 84 9.06 13.25 -9.63
CA LYS A 84 9.45 13.93 -8.38
C LYS A 84 9.95 15.35 -8.66
N GLU A 85 10.79 15.52 -9.68
CA GLU A 85 11.30 16.83 -10.11
C GLU A 85 10.17 17.76 -10.60
N GLN A 86 9.26 17.26 -11.44
CA GLN A 86 8.10 18.03 -11.92
C GLN A 86 7.15 18.46 -10.80
N LEU A 87 7.06 17.65 -9.75
CA LEU A 87 6.11 17.83 -8.65
C LEU A 87 6.67 18.56 -7.43
N LYS A 88 7.99 18.82 -7.36
CA LYS A 88 8.64 19.40 -6.17
C LYS A 88 8.13 20.80 -5.76
N ASN A 89 7.57 21.55 -6.71
CA ASN A 89 6.98 22.86 -6.43
C ASN A 89 5.58 22.76 -5.79
N LYS A 90 4.95 21.58 -5.81
CA LYS A 90 3.63 21.31 -5.24
C LYS A 90 3.68 20.39 -4.02
N TYR A 91 4.69 19.54 -3.91
CA TYR A 91 4.82 18.54 -2.86
C TYR A 91 6.22 18.52 -2.28
N THR A 92 6.30 18.34 -0.97
CA THR A 92 7.56 18.08 -0.26
C THR A 92 7.87 16.59 -0.31
N PHE A 93 9.03 16.24 -0.86
CA PHE A 93 9.52 14.86 -0.86
C PHE A 93 10.65 14.74 0.17
N THR A 94 10.45 13.89 1.17
CA THR A 94 11.47 13.51 2.15
C THR A 94 12.41 12.43 1.62
#